data_AF-A0A8S4NEG8-F1
#
_entry.id   AF-A0A8S4NEG8-F1
#
_cell.length_a   1.000
_cell.length_b   1.000
_cell.length_c   1.000
_cell.angle_alpha   90.00
_cell.angle_beta   90.00
_cell.angle_gamma   90.00
#
_symmetry.space_group_name_H-M   'P 1'
#
loop_
_entity.id
_entity.type
_entity.pdbx_description
1 polymer ?
#
loop_
_entity_poly.entity_id
_entity_poly.type
_entity_poly.pdbx_seq_one_letter_code
_entity_poly.pdbx_strand_id
1 'polypeptide(L)'
;YTQVNLNAFPFTRRVRRKEPKSKDKPMAHSPLSEAHKAALRSCRVKLEESLDVDYILARCLQDDVISQQMKENIEAKSTRNQKCSAFLDILLTRGQQAFNNFIAALSVNYSFLSVPLERELRVKALSIAKASLVHANEIMVDRKEADEEEVEISRASVENIKKLMIQLRKTLGMPTSTVSGKGKIMRSSSMNKLSDAHKAALRSSRIDIEESLEVQDILPRCIQDGMITQRMKATVLAHPTRHERCSAFLDILETRGKKAFDIFVSALHDDYHFLKLPLKRELRIQALA
;
A
#
# COMPACT_ATOMS: atom_id res chain seq x y z
N TYR A 1 13.67 -48.75 80.16
CA TYR A 1 12.54 -47.86 79.88
C TYR A 1 12.76 -46.53 80.59
N THR A 2 13.27 -45.53 79.90
CA THR A 2 13.14 -44.10 80.25
C THR A 2 13.61 -43.29 79.04
N GLN A 3 12.68 -42.55 78.43
CA GLN A 3 12.95 -41.58 77.36
C GLN A 3 13.58 -40.32 77.96
N VAL A 4 14.57 -39.72 77.30
CA VAL A 4 14.77 -38.26 77.38
C VAL A 4 15.43 -37.67 76.12
N ASN A 5 14.71 -36.69 75.57
CA ASN A 5 15.11 -35.47 74.88
C ASN A 5 15.90 -35.46 73.56
N LEU A 6 15.12 -35.27 72.49
CA LEU A 6 15.44 -34.48 71.31
C LEU A 6 15.37 -32.98 71.65
N ASN A 7 16.38 -32.22 71.25
CA ASN A 7 16.34 -30.80 70.77
C ASN A 7 17.50 -29.97 71.32
N ALA A 8 18.45 -29.62 70.44
CA ALA A 8 19.03 -28.27 70.35
C ALA A 8 20.13 -28.23 69.26
N PHE A 9 19.74 -27.98 68.01
CA PHE A 9 20.67 -27.45 67.00
C PHE A 9 20.26 -26.02 66.64
N PRO A 10 21.19 -25.04 66.70
CA PRO A 10 20.84 -23.64 66.50
C PRO A 10 20.58 -23.35 65.03
N PHE A 11 19.48 -22.64 64.85
CA PHE A 11 18.96 -21.99 63.67
C PHE A 11 20.07 -21.31 62.84
N THR A 12 20.35 -21.84 61.65
CA THR A 12 21.18 -21.13 60.67
C THR A 12 20.42 -19.88 60.20
N ARG A 13 20.99 -18.72 60.51
CA ARG A 13 20.51 -17.39 60.08
C ARG A 13 20.47 -17.36 58.55
N ARG A 14 19.28 -17.57 57.99
CA ARG A 14 18.99 -17.42 56.56
C ARG A 14 19.13 -15.93 56.21
N VAL A 15 20.29 -15.54 55.71
CA VAL A 15 20.52 -14.23 55.11
C VAL A 15 19.55 -14.10 53.95
N ARG A 16 18.49 -13.31 54.14
CA ARG A 16 17.60 -12.86 53.06
C ARG A 16 18.43 -12.03 52.09
N ARG A 17 19.00 -12.69 51.08
CA ARG A 17 19.42 -12.03 49.83
C ARG A 17 18.17 -11.34 49.29
N LYS A 18 18.20 -10.01 49.24
CA LYS A 18 17.24 -9.21 48.49
C LYS A 18 17.41 -9.63 47.04
N GLU A 19 16.45 -10.38 46.51
CA GLU A 19 16.37 -10.65 45.09
C GLU A 19 16.34 -9.30 44.33
N PRO A 20 17.17 -9.13 43.29
CA PRO A 20 17.06 -7.97 42.43
C PRO A 20 15.66 -7.99 41.81
N LYS A 21 14.87 -6.97 42.09
CA LYS A 21 13.59 -6.73 41.43
C LYS A 21 13.87 -6.53 39.94
N SER A 22 13.83 -7.60 39.16
CA SER A 22 13.79 -7.53 37.70
C SER A 22 12.56 -6.70 37.34
N LYS A 23 12.81 -5.55 36.72
CA LYS A 23 11.80 -4.61 36.22
C LYS A 23 11.16 -5.12 34.92
N ASP A 24 11.11 -6.42 34.70
CA ASP A 24 10.49 -7.00 33.51
C ASP A 24 9.00 -7.16 33.78
N LYS A 25 8.32 -6.02 33.89
CA LYS A 25 6.87 -5.99 33.70
C LYS A 25 6.66 -6.47 32.26
N PRO A 26 6.01 -7.61 32.01
CA PRO A 26 5.80 -8.10 30.65
C PRO A 26 5.03 -7.00 29.92
N MET A 27 5.72 -6.32 29.01
CA MET A 27 5.10 -5.30 28.20
C MET A 27 4.02 -6.02 27.40
N ALA A 28 2.76 -5.72 27.73
CA ALA A 28 1.60 -6.21 27.01
C ALA A 28 1.59 -5.56 25.63
N HIS A 29 2.51 -5.97 24.76
CA HIS A 29 2.58 -5.50 23.39
C HIS A 29 1.36 -6.05 22.68
N SER A 30 0.52 -5.15 22.16
CA SER A 30 -0.63 -5.54 21.37
C SER A 30 -0.17 -6.46 20.23
N PRO A 31 -0.88 -7.58 20.00
CA PRO A 31 -0.51 -8.52 18.95
C PRO A 31 -0.47 -7.79 17.61
N LEU A 32 0.45 -8.20 16.74
CA LEU A 32 0.57 -7.60 15.42
C LEU A 32 -0.71 -7.84 14.63
N SER A 33 -1.34 -6.77 14.13
CA SER A 33 -2.60 -6.90 13.38
C SER A 33 -2.40 -7.70 12.09
N GLU A 34 -3.41 -8.46 11.68
CA GLU A 34 -3.37 -9.28 10.46
C GLU A 34 -3.06 -8.47 9.20
N ALA A 35 -3.46 -7.18 9.16
CA ALA A 35 -3.09 -6.29 8.06
C ALA A 35 -1.57 -6.11 7.94
N HIS A 36 -0.88 -5.96 9.08
CA HIS A 36 0.57 -5.79 9.12
C HIS A 36 1.30 -7.08 8.75
N LYS A 37 0.83 -8.22 9.25
CA LYS A 37 1.36 -9.54 8.85
C LYS A 37 1.20 -9.77 7.35
N ALA A 38 0.02 -9.47 6.79
CA ALA A 38 -0.23 -9.61 5.36
C ALA A 38 0.68 -8.70 4.52
N ALA A 39 0.88 -7.45 4.95
CA ALA A 39 1.77 -6.51 4.26
C ALA A 39 3.23 -6.99 4.27
N LEU A 40 3.75 -7.46 5.41
CA LEU A 40 5.09 -8.04 5.50
C LEU A 40 5.25 -9.24 4.58
N ARG A 41 4.28 -10.16 4.54
CA ARG A 41 4.31 -11.32 3.64
C ARG A 41 4.31 -10.89 2.17
N SER A 42 3.51 -9.90 1.79
CA SER A 42 3.45 -9.39 0.41
C SER A 42 4.74 -8.66 -0.02
N CYS A 43 5.42 -7.98 0.91
CA CYS A 43 6.67 -7.27 0.63
C CYS A 43 7.93 -8.12 0.90
N ARG A 44 7.79 -9.37 1.37
CA ARG A 44 8.89 -10.20 1.85
C ARG A 44 10.03 -10.34 0.84
N VAL A 45 9.70 -10.67 -0.42
CA VAL A 45 10.70 -10.84 -1.49
C VAL A 45 11.51 -9.55 -1.70
N LYS A 46 10.83 -8.40 -1.81
CA LYS A 46 11.49 -7.10 -2.01
C LYS A 46 12.38 -6.71 -0.82
N LEU A 47 11.92 -7.00 0.40
CA LEU A 47 12.69 -6.77 1.61
C LEU A 47 13.93 -7.67 1.65
N GLU A 48 13.79 -8.97 1.36
CA GLU A 48 14.93 -9.90 1.32
C GLU A 48 15.95 -9.55 0.24
N GLU A 49 15.50 -9.03 -0.91
CA GLU A 49 16.38 -8.60 -1.99
C GLU A 49 17.17 -7.33 -1.64
N SER A 50 16.56 -6.35 -0.98
CA SER A 50 17.12 -5.00 -0.87
C SER A 50 17.56 -4.59 0.54
N LEU A 51 17.10 -5.27 1.59
CA LEU A 51 17.41 -4.90 2.96
C LEU A 51 18.79 -5.42 3.36
N ASP A 52 19.62 -4.53 3.89
CA ASP A 52 20.79 -4.93 4.67
C ASP A 52 20.44 -4.90 6.16
N VAL A 53 20.33 -6.09 6.73
CA VAL A 53 19.90 -6.32 8.10
C VAL A 53 20.93 -5.78 9.08
N ASP A 54 22.22 -5.97 8.79
CA ASP A 54 23.29 -5.60 9.70
C ASP A 54 23.28 -4.08 9.97
N TYR A 55 22.87 -3.28 8.98
CA TYR A 55 22.75 -1.82 9.11
C TYR A 55 21.56 -1.37 9.97
N ILE A 56 20.46 -2.13 10.01
CA ILE A 56 19.27 -1.77 10.79
C ILE A 56 19.24 -2.40 12.19
N LEU A 57 19.97 -3.49 12.42
CA LEU A 57 19.96 -4.24 13.68
C LEU A 57 20.32 -3.37 14.89
N ALA A 58 21.31 -2.49 14.75
CA ALA A 58 21.73 -1.61 15.85
C ALA A 58 20.60 -0.69 16.31
N ARG A 59 19.85 -0.13 15.36
CA ARG A 59 18.71 0.74 15.65
C ARG A 59 17.51 -0.04 16.16
N CYS A 60 17.23 -1.20 15.56
CA CYS A 60 16.17 -2.10 16.04
C CYS A 60 16.44 -2.62 17.46
N LEU A 61 17.69 -2.80 17.85
CA LEU A 61 18.05 -3.13 19.24
C LEU A 61 17.82 -1.93 20.17
N GLN A 62 18.23 -0.73 19.76
CA GLN A 62 18.05 0.49 20.55
C GLN A 62 16.56 0.84 20.77
N ASP A 63 15.72 0.59 19.77
CA ASP A 63 14.28 0.87 19.81
C ASP A 63 13.44 -0.31 20.36
N ASP A 64 14.09 -1.27 21.05
CA ASP A 64 13.49 -2.48 21.64
C ASP A 64 12.69 -3.38 20.66
N VAL A 65 12.90 -3.22 19.35
CA VAL A 65 12.26 -4.04 18.31
C VAL A 65 12.67 -5.50 18.45
N ILE A 66 13.94 -5.75 18.74
CA ILE A 66 14.54 -7.07 18.94
C ILE A 66 15.35 -7.08 20.24
N SER A 67 15.47 -8.25 20.88
CA SER A 67 16.37 -8.42 22.02
C SER A 67 17.81 -8.67 21.56
N GLN A 68 18.78 -8.50 22.48
CA GLN A 68 20.18 -8.82 22.22
C GLN A 68 20.36 -10.29 21.77
N GLN A 69 19.66 -11.23 22.41
CA GLN A 69 19.69 -12.64 22.02
C GLN A 69 19.12 -12.86 20.59
N MET A 70 18.07 -12.14 20.21
CA MET A 70 17.52 -12.21 18.84
C MET A 70 18.51 -11.68 17.82
N LYS A 71 19.20 -10.59 18.13
CA LYS A 71 20.27 -10.03 17.29
C LYS A 71 21.38 -11.07 17.06
N GLU A 72 21.89 -11.69 18.11
CA GLU A 72 22.93 -12.74 18.01
C GLU A 72 22.46 -13.93 17.16
N ASN A 73 21.20 -14.37 17.33
CA ASN A 73 20.62 -15.43 16.52
C ASN A 73 20.50 -15.08 15.03
N ILE A 74 20.27 -13.80 14.70
CA ILE A 74 20.26 -13.30 13.33
C ILE A 74 21.69 -13.24 12.80
N GLU A 75 22.63 -12.65 13.54
CA GLU A 75 24.04 -12.51 13.13
C GLU A 75 24.73 -13.85 12.93
N ALA A 76 24.30 -14.91 13.64
CA ALA A 76 24.78 -16.28 13.45
C ALA A 76 24.40 -16.91 12.10
N LYS A 77 23.47 -16.30 11.33
CA LYS A 77 23.12 -16.79 9.97
C LYS A 77 24.22 -16.43 8.97
N SER A 78 24.52 -17.37 8.07
CA SER A 78 25.69 -17.25 7.17
C SER A 78 25.46 -16.32 5.99
N THR A 79 24.23 -16.21 5.49
CA THR A 79 23.92 -15.40 4.31
C THR A 79 23.00 -14.24 4.65
N ARG A 80 23.16 -13.11 3.93
CA ARG A 80 22.32 -11.91 4.09
C ARG A 80 20.82 -12.22 3.97
N ASN A 81 20.44 -13.08 3.02
CA ASN A 81 19.04 -13.46 2.83
C ASN A 81 18.50 -14.28 4.02
N GLN A 82 19.31 -15.19 4.59
CA GLN A 82 18.92 -15.92 5.80
C GLN A 82 18.80 -15.01 7.02
N LYS A 83 19.72 -14.04 7.18
CA LYS A 83 19.62 -13.00 8.21
C LYS A 83 18.31 -12.22 8.07
N CYS A 84 17.99 -11.79 6.85
CA CYS A 84 16.78 -11.01 6.56
C CYS A 84 15.52 -11.82 6.82
N SER A 85 15.47 -13.05 6.34
CA SER A 85 14.34 -13.95 6.56
C SER A 85 14.10 -14.20 8.06
N ALA A 86 15.16 -14.49 8.84
CA ALA A 86 15.06 -14.67 10.29
C ALA A 86 14.60 -13.39 11.01
N PHE A 87 15.10 -12.23 10.61
CA PHE A 87 14.67 -10.95 11.16
C PHE A 87 13.19 -10.65 10.88
N LEU A 88 12.72 -10.89 9.65
CA LEU A 88 11.31 -10.71 9.28
C LEU A 88 10.38 -11.67 10.05
N ASP A 89 10.81 -12.91 10.29
CA ASP A 89 10.05 -13.87 11.11
C ASP A 89 9.94 -13.42 12.57
N ILE A 90 11.01 -12.84 13.13
CA ILE A 90 10.97 -12.25 14.46
C ILE A 90 9.97 -11.08 14.49
N LEU A 91 9.99 -10.18 13.50
CA LEU A 91 9.06 -9.04 13.44
C LEU A 91 7.58 -9.48 13.45
N LEU A 92 7.24 -10.62 12.85
CA LEU A 92 5.86 -11.14 12.86
C LEU A 92 5.36 -11.51 14.27
N THR A 93 6.27 -11.71 15.23
CA THR A 93 5.95 -12.14 16.61
C THR A 93 6.02 -11.01 17.64
N ARG A 94 6.71 -9.90 17.35
CA ARG A 94 7.05 -8.85 18.35
C ARG A 94 5.94 -7.82 18.61
N GLY A 95 4.83 -7.89 17.89
CA GLY A 95 3.68 -7.03 18.10
C GLY A 95 3.74 -5.70 17.34
N GLN A 96 2.71 -4.87 17.55
CA GLN A 96 2.48 -3.67 16.74
C GLN A 96 3.56 -2.59 16.90
N GLN A 97 4.09 -2.40 18.11
CA GLN A 97 5.07 -1.36 18.40
C GLN A 97 6.41 -1.64 17.69
N ALA A 98 6.87 -2.89 17.72
CA ALA A 98 8.07 -3.33 17.02
C ALA A 98 7.97 -3.06 15.52
N PHE A 99 6.80 -3.30 14.92
CA PHE A 99 6.56 -2.99 13.52
C PHE A 99 6.65 -1.49 13.24
N ASN A 100 6.03 -0.64 14.07
CA ASN A 100 6.07 0.81 13.87
C ASN A 100 7.50 1.36 13.95
N ASN A 101 8.28 0.90 14.94
CA ASN A 101 9.68 1.27 15.10
C ASN A 101 10.52 0.76 13.93
N PHE A 102 10.25 -0.43 13.41
CA PHE A 102 10.88 -0.94 12.19
C PHE A 102 10.60 -0.04 10.97
N ILE A 103 9.35 0.39 10.76
CA ILE A 103 9.01 1.33 9.68
C ILE A 103 9.75 2.66 9.87
N ALA A 104 9.84 3.17 11.10
CA ALA A 104 10.58 4.39 11.41
C ALA A 104 12.10 4.22 11.16
N ALA A 105 12.67 3.05 11.44
CA ALA A 105 14.06 2.76 11.10
C ALA A 105 14.28 2.68 9.58
N LEU A 106 13.34 2.07 8.84
CA LEU A 106 13.38 2.03 7.39
C LEU A 106 13.21 3.42 6.77
N SER A 107 12.38 4.30 7.30
CA SER A 107 12.14 5.61 6.68
C SER A 107 13.38 6.50 6.63
N VAL A 108 14.34 6.30 7.54
CA VAL A 108 15.58 7.08 7.60
C VAL A 108 16.56 6.66 6.51
N ASN A 109 16.76 5.35 6.32
CA ASN A 109 17.84 4.82 5.47
C ASN A 109 17.36 4.04 4.23
N TYR A 110 16.10 3.63 4.25
CA TYR A 110 15.46 2.76 3.25
C TYR A 110 14.06 3.27 2.90
N SER A 111 13.93 4.57 2.62
CA SER A 111 12.64 5.20 2.27
C SER A 111 11.97 4.52 1.06
N PHE A 112 12.77 4.01 0.13
CA PHE A 112 12.31 3.24 -1.03
C PHE A 112 11.69 1.88 -0.65
N LEU A 113 11.95 1.35 0.54
CA LEU A 113 11.31 0.16 1.10
C LEU A 113 10.14 0.51 2.04
N SER A 114 10.29 1.57 2.85
CA SER A 114 9.23 1.98 3.77
C SER A 114 7.98 2.44 3.03
N VAL A 115 8.11 3.23 1.96
CA VAL A 115 6.96 3.79 1.22
C VAL A 115 6.10 2.69 0.56
N PRO A 116 6.66 1.71 -0.17
CA PRO A 116 5.88 0.59 -0.69
C PRO A 116 5.25 -0.27 0.42
N LEU A 117 5.97 -0.52 1.51
CA LEU A 117 5.47 -1.33 2.61
C LEU A 117 4.30 -0.65 3.33
N GLU A 118 4.39 0.65 3.60
CA GLU A 118 3.28 1.44 4.15
C GLU A 118 2.07 1.48 3.21
N ARG A 119 2.31 1.59 1.90
CA ARG A 119 1.23 1.54 0.90
C ARG A 119 0.52 0.19 0.95
N GLU A 120 1.28 -0.91 0.94
CA GLU A 120 0.73 -2.27 0.99
C GLU A 120 -0.06 -2.50 2.27
N LEU A 121 0.46 -2.04 3.42
CA LEU A 121 -0.25 -2.07 4.70
C LEU A 121 -1.63 -1.42 4.62
N ARG A 122 -1.70 -0.22 4.06
CA ARG A 122 -2.99 0.50 3.91
C ARG A 122 -3.95 -0.26 3.01
N VAL A 123 -3.46 -0.83 1.90
CA VAL A 123 -4.28 -1.65 0.99
C VAL A 123 -4.83 -2.88 1.70
N LYS A 124 -4.00 -3.64 2.43
CA LYS A 124 -4.44 -4.82 3.18
C LYS A 124 -5.41 -4.46 4.29
N ALA A 125 -5.15 -3.38 5.03
CA ALA A 125 -6.05 -2.89 6.07
C ALA A 125 -7.44 -2.55 5.50
N LEU A 126 -7.51 -1.87 4.35
CA LEU A 126 -8.77 -1.59 3.67
C LEU A 126 -9.47 -2.86 3.17
N SER A 127 -8.71 -3.84 2.67
CA SER A 127 -9.28 -5.11 2.21
C SER A 127 -9.91 -5.89 3.37
N ILE A 128 -9.23 -5.96 4.51
CA ILE A 128 -9.73 -6.65 5.71
C ILE A 128 -10.95 -5.92 6.25
N ALA A 129 -10.91 -4.59 6.38
CA ALA A 129 -12.05 -3.81 6.84
C ALA A 129 -13.28 -3.96 5.93
N LYS A 130 -13.09 -4.02 4.60
CA LYS A 130 -14.18 -4.29 3.66
C LYS A 130 -14.76 -5.69 3.84
N ALA A 131 -13.92 -6.71 4.02
CA ALA A 131 -14.38 -8.08 4.26
C ALA A 131 -15.19 -8.17 5.56
N SER A 132 -14.72 -7.54 6.64
CA SER A 132 -15.47 -7.46 7.90
C SER A 132 -16.81 -6.75 7.76
N LEU A 133 -16.90 -5.70 6.93
CA LEU A 133 -18.15 -4.99 6.68
C LEU A 133 -19.16 -5.84 5.88
N VAL A 134 -18.68 -6.59 4.88
CA VAL A 134 -19.54 -7.52 4.14
C VAL A 134 -20.09 -8.60 5.06
N HIS A 135 -19.22 -9.22 5.87
CA HIS A 135 -19.63 -10.24 6.83
C HIS A 135 -20.63 -9.71 7.87
N ALA A 136 -20.40 -8.50 8.40
CA ALA A 136 -21.34 -7.87 9.33
C ALA A 136 -22.72 -7.61 8.68
N ASN A 137 -22.75 -7.17 7.41
CA ASN A 137 -24.01 -6.97 6.69
C ASN A 137 -24.73 -8.29 6.39
N GLU A 138 -24.00 -9.37 6.06
CA GLU A 138 -24.58 -10.70 5.85
C GLU A 138 -25.27 -11.22 7.13
N ILE A 139 -24.60 -11.13 8.29
CA ILE A 139 -25.18 -11.52 9.59
C ILE A 139 -26.47 -10.73 9.88
N MET A 140 -26.53 -9.45 9.51
CA MET A 140 -27.72 -8.62 9.70
C MET A 140 -28.90 -8.99 8.78
N VAL A 141 -28.63 -9.53 7.58
CA VAL A 141 -29.69 -9.94 6.64
C VAL A 141 -30.35 -11.25 7.09
N ASP A 142 -29.59 -12.13 7.72
CA ASP A 142 -30.08 -13.43 8.20
C ASP A 142 -30.80 -13.35 9.57
N ARG A 143 -30.57 -12.29 10.36
CA ARG A 143 -31.25 -12.05 11.65
C ARG A 143 -32.53 -11.20 11.50
N LYS A 144 -33.49 -11.65 10.68
CA LYS A 144 -34.83 -11.01 10.60
C LYS A 144 -35.74 -11.27 11.82
N GLU A 145 -35.28 -12.01 12.81
CA GLU A 145 -36.03 -12.38 14.03
C GLU A 145 -35.19 -12.20 15.31
N ALA A 146 -34.47 -11.09 15.46
CA ALA A 146 -33.73 -10.78 16.69
C ALA A 146 -34.24 -9.49 17.34
N ASP A 147 -34.22 -9.46 18.67
CA ASP A 147 -34.68 -8.37 19.53
C ASP A 147 -34.07 -7.02 19.12
N GLU A 148 -34.89 -5.95 19.12
CA GLU A 148 -34.55 -4.61 18.59
C GLU A 148 -33.24 -4.02 19.16
N GLU A 149 -32.88 -4.40 20.39
CA GLU A 149 -31.70 -3.87 21.11
C GLU A 149 -30.35 -4.37 20.54
N GLU A 150 -30.29 -5.61 20.03
CA GLU A 150 -29.06 -6.17 19.43
C GLU A 150 -28.80 -5.59 18.02
N VAL A 151 -29.88 -5.18 17.34
CA VAL A 151 -29.85 -4.52 16.03
C VAL A 151 -29.25 -3.11 16.14
N GLU A 152 -29.54 -2.38 17.22
CA GLU A 152 -29.04 -1.02 17.48
C GLU A 152 -27.51 -0.99 17.67
N ILE A 153 -26.97 -1.91 18.49
CA ILE A 153 -25.52 -2.05 18.75
C ILE A 153 -24.76 -2.39 17.45
N SER A 154 -25.36 -3.25 16.62
CA SER A 154 -24.80 -3.64 15.32
C SER A 154 -24.80 -2.47 14.33
N ARG A 155 -25.87 -1.66 14.28
CA ARG A 155 -25.92 -0.43 13.46
C ARG A 155 -24.86 0.58 13.86
N ALA A 156 -24.68 0.81 15.17
CA ALA A 156 -23.66 1.73 15.68
C ALA A 156 -22.24 1.30 15.27
N SER A 157 -21.95 0.00 15.34
CA SER A 157 -20.66 -0.57 14.92
C SER A 157 -20.39 -0.38 13.43
N VAL A 158 -21.40 -0.64 12.58
CA VAL A 158 -21.31 -0.41 11.12
C VAL A 158 -21.04 1.06 10.80
N GLU A 159 -21.71 1.99 11.49
CA GLU A 159 -21.55 3.41 11.25
C GLU A 159 -20.16 3.92 11.67
N ASN A 160 -19.62 3.39 12.77
CA ASN A 160 -18.24 3.66 13.20
C ASN A 160 -17.22 3.18 12.15
N ILE A 161 -17.41 1.99 11.56
CA ILE A 161 -16.53 1.46 10.50
C ILE A 161 -16.59 2.36 9.25
N LYS A 162 -17.78 2.82 8.84
CA LYS A 162 -17.94 3.75 7.71
C LYS A 162 -17.19 5.06 7.95
N LYS A 163 -17.33 5.66 9.14
CA LYS A 163 -16.62 6.89 9.51
C LYS A 163 -15.10 6.71 9.41
N LEU A 164 -14.58 5.59 9.91
CA LEU A 164 -13.15 5.27 9.90
C LEU A 164 -12.64 5.07 8.46
N MET A 165 -13.42 4.43 7.59
CA MET A 165 -13.12 4.30 6.17
C MET A 165 -13.07 5.65 5.43
N ILE A 166 -13.98 6.57 5.73
CA ILE A 166 -13.99 7.92 5.14
C ILE A 166 -12.73 8.67 5.56
N GLN A 167 -12.37 8.60 6.85
CA GLN A 167 -11.17 9.24 7.37
C GLN A 167 -9.89 8.70 6.71
N LEU A 168 -9.78 7.37 6.56
CA LEU A 168 -8.67 6.74 5.84
C LEU A 168 -8.59 7.20 4.38
N ARG A 169 -9.71 7.27 3.66
CA ARG A 169 -9.71 7.79 2.28
C ARG A 169 -9.26 9.25 2.19
N LYS A 170 -9.70 10.09 3.12
CA LYS A 170 -9.30 11.50 3.19
C LYS A 170 -7.79 11.64 3.39
N THR A 171 -7.20 10.82 4.27
CA THR A 171 -5.73 10.80 4.46
C THR A 171 -4.96 10.30 3.23
N LEU A 172 -5.61 9.54 2.34
CA LEU A 172 -5.02 8.99 1.12
C LEU A 172 -5.18 9.90 -0.12
N GLY A 173 -5.81 11.07 0.01
CA GLY A 173 -6.10 11.94 -1.14
C GLY A 173 -7.03 11.28 -2.18
N MET A 174 -7.74 10.22 -1.78
CA MET A 174 -8.68 9.53 -2.67
C MET A 174 -10.01 10.30 -2.67
N PRO A 175 -10.65 10.47 -3.84
CA PRO A 175 -11.93 11.16 -3.92
C PRO A 175 -12.96 10.42 -3.06
N THR A 176 -13.42 11.07 -1.99
CA THR A 176 -14.52 10.59 -1.16
C THR A 176 -15.82 10.87 -1.91
N SER A 177 -16.21 9.99 -2.83
CA SER A 177 -17.56 10.01 -3.38
C SER A 177 -18.53 9.63 -2.27
N THR A 178 -19.02 10.62 -1.53
CA THR A 178 -20.14 10.50 -0.60
C THR A 178 -21.37 10.15 -1.42
N VAL A 179 -21.78 8.88 -1.37
CA VAL A 179 -23.07 8.44 -1.89
C VAL A 179 -24.12 8.86 -0.85
N SER A 180 -24.51 10.13 -0.92
CA SER A 180 -25.68 10.66 -0.22
C SER A 180 -26.64 11.20 -1.25
N GLY A 181 -27.89 10.77 -1.16
CA GLY A 181 -29.00 11.34 -1.90
C GLY A 181 -29.49 10.46 -3.04
N LYS A 182 -30.75 10.05 -2.91
CA LYS A 182 -31.62 9.53 -3.97
C LYS A 182 -31.71 10.59 -5.09
N GLY A 183 -30.69 10.65 -5.94
CA GLY A 183 -30.61 11.51 -7.10
C GLY A 183 -30.59 10.63 -8.34
N LYS A 184 -31.64 10.76 -9.14
CA LYS A 184 -31.72 10.38 -10.55
C LYS A 184 -30.33 10.31 -11.18
N ILE A 185 -29.92 9.13 -11.64
CA ILE A 185 -28.63 8.87 -12.28
C ILE A 185 -28.55 9.71 -13.56
N MET A 186 -28.23 10.99 -13.43
CA MET A 186 -27.60 11.75 -14.49
C MET A 186 -26.17 11.24 -14.55
N ARG A 187 -25.94 10.34 -15.50
CA ARG A 187 -24.62 9.88 -15.90
C ARG A 187 -23.66 11.07 -15.92
N SER A 188 -22.69 11.09 -15.01
CA SER A 188 -21.55 12.00 -15.00
C SER A 188 -20.57 11.70 -16.16
N SER A 189 -21.09 11.37 -17.34
CA SER A 189 -20.34 11.11 -18.57
C SER A 189 -19.71 12.38 -19.17
N SER A 190 -19.97 13.57 -18.62
CA SER A 190 -19.48 14.83 -19.20
C SER A 190 -18.15 15.34 -18.66
N MET A 191 -17.55 14.78 -17.60
CA MET A 191 -16.33 15.35 -17.00
C MET A 191 -15.00 14.81 -17.55
N ASN A 192 -15.01 13.87 -18.50
CA ASN A 192 -13.78 13.30 -19.07
C ASN A 192 -13.65 13.55 -20.58
N LYS A 193 -14.26 14.59 -21.14
CA LYS A 193 -14.04 14.94 -22.55
C LYS A 193 -12.72 15.69 -22.70
N LEU A 194 -12.00 15.40 -23.78
CA LEU A 194 -10.77 16.11 -24.13
C LEU A 194 -11.14 17.55 -24.50
N SER A 195 -10.47 18.55 -23.92
CA SER A 195 -10.80 19.95 -24.25
C SER A 195 -10.42 20.27 -25.69
N ASP A 196 -11.09 21.24 -26.30
CA ASP A 196 -10.87 21.55 -27.71
C ASP A 196 -9.45 22.06 -27.99
N ALA A 197 -8.81 22.70 -27.02
CA ALA A 197 -7.38 23.05 -27.08
C ALA A 197 -6.47 21.82 -27.26
N HIS A 198 -6.75 20.72 -26.54
CA HIS A 198 -5.96 19.49 -26.69
C HIS A 198 -6.24 18.80 -28.03
N LYS A 199 -7.48 18.83 -28.51
CA LYS A 199 -7.81 18.32 -29.85
C LYS A 199 -7.13 19.15 -30.95
N ALA A 200 -7.10 20.47 -30.81
CA ALA A 200 -6.41 21.36 -31.75
C ALA A 200 -4.90 21.09 -31.78
N ALA A 201 -4.29 20.89 -30.60
CA ALA A 201 -2.89 20.49 -30.50
C ALA A 201 -2.62 19.13 -31.18
N LEU A 202 -3.46 18.12 -30.93
CA LEU A 202 -3.33 16.81 -31.59
C LEU A 202 -3.48 16.91 -33.11
N ARG A 203 -4.45 17.68 -33.61
CA ARG A 203 -4.67 17.85 -35.06
C ARG A 203 -3.50 18.56 -35.72
N SER A 204 -2.95 19.58 -35.06
CA SER A 204 -1.83 20.37 -35.59
C SER A 204 -0.55 19.55 -35.68
N SER A 205 -0.32 18.65 -34.73
CA SER A 205 0.84 17.74 -34.72
C SER A 205 0.55 16.35 -35.29
N ARG A 206 -0.64 16.13 -35.90
CA ARG A 206 -1.08 14.78 -36.31
C ARG A 206 -0.14 14.16 -37.34
N ILE A 207 0.25 14.96 -38.34
CA ILE A 207 1.14 14.52 -39.43
C ILE A 207 2.49 14.10 -38.85
N ASP A 208 3.12 14.96 -38.05
CA ASP A 208 4.44 14.68 -37.44
C ASP A 208 4.42 13.40 -36.58
N ILE A 209 3.33 13.21 -35.81
CA ILE A 209 3.15 12.02 -34.98
C ILE A 209 2.99 10.77 -35.85
N GLU A 210 2.13 10.81 -36.87
CA GLU A 210 1.89 9.66 -37.76
C GLU A 210 3.12 9.26 -38.59
N GLU A 211 3.98 10.23 -38.93
CA GLU A 211 5.24 10.00 -39.65
C GLU A 211 6.36 9.45 -38.77
N SER A 212 6.36 9.77 -37.48
CA SER A 212 7.54 9.53 -36.63
C SER A 212 7.32 8.56 -35.48
N LEU A 213 6.09 8.37 -34.99
CA LEU A 213 5.81 7.56 -33.81
C LEU A 213 5.69 6.06 -34.18
N GLU A 214 6.40 5.17 -33.46
CA GLU A 214 6.05 3.75 -33.43
C GLU A 214 5.18 3.46 -32.19
N VAL A 215 3.90 3.16 -32.44
CA VAL A 215 2.90 2.97 -31.38
C VAL A 215 3.29 1.83 -30.43
N GLN A 216 4.00 0.81 -30.93
CA GLN A 216 4.42 -0.34 -30.13
C GLN A 216 5.33 0.03 -28.97
N ASP A 217 6.15 1.07 -29.12
CA ASP A 217 7.13 1.49 -28.11
C ASP A 217 6.44 2.13 -26.89
N ILE A 218 5.36 2.87 -27.13
CA ILE A 218 4.64 3.61 -26.07
C ILE A 218 3.46 2.82 -25.47
N LEU A 219 2.97 1.79 -26.17
CA LEU A 219 1.80 1.01 -25.75
C LEU A 219 1.92 0.36 -24.36
N PRO A 220 3.05 -0.26 -23.97
CA PRO A 220 3.18 -0.89 -22.65
C PRO A 220 2.88 0.08 -21.51
N ARG A 221 3.42 1.29 -21.60
CA ARG A 221 3.23 2.35 -20.60
C ARG A 221 1.81 2.90 -20.62
N CYS A 222 1.24 3.09 -21.80
CA CYS A 222 -0.14 3.51 -21.98
C CYS A 222 -1.15 2.51 -21.37
N ILE A 223 -0.85 1.21 -21.39
CA ILE A 223 -1.69 0.18 -20.75
C ILE A 223 -1.47 0.15 -19.24
N GLN A 224 -0.21 0.22 -18.79
CA GLN A 224 0.15 0.26 -17.37
C GLN A 224 -0.56 1.40 -16.63
N ASP A 225 -0.62 2.58 -17.25
CA ASP A 225 -1.26 3.77 -16.67
C ASP A 225 -2.77 3.84 -16.95
N GLY A 226 -3.35 2.81 -17.59
CA GLY A 226 -4.78 2.68 -17.82
C GLY A 226 -5.37 3.60 -18.90
N MET A 227 -4.52 4.20 -19.74
CA MET A 227 -4.96 5.02 -20.87
C MET A 227 -5.73 4.19 -21.90
N ILE A 228 -5.18 3.02 -22.24
CA ILE A 228 -5.69 2.09 -23.25
C ILE A 228 -5.89 0.71 -22.60
N THR A 229 -6.97 0.03 -22.98
CA THR A 229 -7.24 -1.35 -22.52
C THR A 229 -6.58 -2.37 -23.44
N GLN A 230 -6.38 -3.60 -22.95
CA GLN A 230 -5.82 -4.68 -23.76
C GLN A 230 -6.63 -4.94 -25.06
N ARG A 231 -7.96 -4.78 -25.00
CA ARG A 231 -8.83 -4.88 -26.18
C ARG A 231 -8.52 -3.81 -27.23
N MET A 232 -8.30 -2.58 -26.80
CA MET A 232 -7.99 -1.47 -27.70
C MET A 232 -6.58 -1.59 -28.29
N LYS A 233 -5.61 -2.10 -27.51
CA LYS A 233 -4.29 -2.48 -28.06
C LYS A 233 -4.46 -3.45 -29.23
N ALA A 234 -5.27 -4.49 -29.06
CA ALA A 234 -5.51 -5.46 -30.13
C ALA A 234 -6.13 -4.79 -31.38
N THR A 235 -7.08 -3.87 -31.19
CA THR A 235 -7.67 -3.08 -32.30
C THR A 235 -6.62 -2.23 -33.01
N VAL A 236 -5.76 -1.52 -32.28
CA VAL A 236 -4.69 -0.71 -32.88
C VAL A 236 -3.70 -1.59 -33.65
N LEU A 237 -3.23 -2.69 -33.06
CA LEU A 237 -2.24 -3.56 -33.68
C LEU A 237 -2.79 -4.42 -34.83
N ALA A 238 -4.11 -4.50 -34.99
CA ALA A 238 -4.73 -5.17 -36.13
C ALA A 238 -4.51 -4.40 -37.45
N HIS A 239 -4.18 -3.11 -37.38
CA HIS A 239 -3.85 -2.33 -38.57
C HIS A 239 -2.47 -2.69 -39.12
N PRO A 240 -2.36 -2.93 -40.45
CA PRO A 240 -1.14 -3.42 -41.08
C PRO A 240 0.00 -2.39 -41.08
N THR A 241 -0.33 -1.11 -41.31
CA THR A 241 0.68 -0.06 -41.49
C THR A 241 0.90 0.75 -40.22
N ARG A 242 2.14 1.20 -39.97
CA ARG A 242 2.46 2.07 -38.82
C ARG A 242 1.57 3.31 -38.79
N HIS A 243 1.35 3.93 -39.94
CA HIS A 243 0.52 5.12 -40.10
C HIS A 243 -0.93 4.87 -39.64
N GLU A 244 -1.56 3.77 -40.10
CA GLU A 244 -2.92 3.40 -39.65
C GLU A 244 -2.97 3.06 -38.16
N ARG A 245 -1.93 2.39 -37.63
CA ARG A 245 -1.82 2.15 -36.18
C ARG A 245 -1.78 3.46 -35.39
N CYS A 246 -0.97 4.43 -35.83
CA CYS A 246 -0.90 5.77 -35.22
C CYS A 246 -2.25 6.47 -35.28
N SER A 247 -2.88 6.49 -36.46
CA SER A 247 -4.17 7.15 -36.66
C SER A 247 -5.27 6.55 -35.76
N ALA A 248 -5.39 5.22 -35.73
CA ALA A 248 -6.33 4.52 -34.84
C ALA A 248 -6.05 4.78 -33.34
N PHE A 249 -4.78 4.87 -32.96
CA PHE A 249 -4.38 5.19 -31.60
C PHE A 249 -4.72 6.64 -31.22
N LEU A 250 -4.53 7.60 -32.12
CA LEU A 250 -4.89 9.00 -31.89
C LEU A 250 -6.40 9.20 -31.79
N ASP A 251 -7.19 8.49 -32.61
CA ASP A 251 -8.65 8.53 -32.52
C ASP A 251 -9.14 8.00 -31.16
N ILE A 252 -8.52 6.94 -30.66
CA ILE A 252 -8.74 6.46 -29.29
C ILE A 252 -8.42 7.55 -28.26
N LEU A 253 -7.29 8.26 -28.41
CA LEU A 253 -6.85 9.28 -27.48
C LEU A 253 -7.85 10.45 -27.40
N GLU A 254 -8.40 10.89 -28.55
CA GLU A 254 -9.41 11.95 -28.61
C GLU A 254 -10.67 11.64 -27.79
N THR A 255 -11.03 10.36 -27.66
CA THR A 255 -12.23 9.93 -26.91
C THR A 255 -12.01 9.75 -25.41
N ARG A 256 -10.76 9.65 -24.94
CA ARG A 256 -10.40 9.21 -23.58
C ARG A 256 -10.21 10.33 -22.56
N GLY A 257 -10.19 11.59 -23.01
CA GLY A 257 -10.16 12.77 -22.15
C GLY A 257 -8.78 13.26 -21.77
N LYS A 258 -8.73 14.36 -21.01
CA LYS A 258 -7.48 15.06 -20.66
C LYS A 258 -6.44 14.16 -19.98
N LYS A 259 -6.86 13.28 -19.06
CA LYS A 259 -5.91 12.37 -18.37
C LYS A 259 -5.19 11.45 -19.35
N ALA A 260 -5.88 10.97 -20.39
CA ALA A 260 -5.27 10.11 -21.39
C ALA A 260 -4.22 10.88 -22.21
N PHE A 261 -4.51 12.12 -22.57
CA PHE A 261 -3.54 13.00 -23.21
C PHE A 261 -2.29 13.21 -22.33
N ASP A 262 -2.47 13.49 -21.03
CA ASP A 262 -1.35 13.70 -20.10
C ASP A 262 -0.46 12.43 -19.97
N ILE A 263 -1.08 11.24 -19.97
CA ILE A 263 -0.36 9.95 -19.99
C ILE A 263 0.38 9.78 -21.31
N PHE A 264 -0.26 10.04 -22.46
CA PHE A 264 0.38 9.95 -23.78
C PHE A 264 1.64 10.83 -23.85
N VAL A 265 1.54 12.12 -23.47
CA VAL A 265 2.68 13.04 -23.45
C VAL A 265 3.78 12.59 -22.48
N SER A 266 3.41 11.90 -21.40
CA SER A 266 4.37 11.32 -20.44
C SER A 266 5.01 10.03 -20.97
N ALA A 267 4.31 9.27 -21.80
CA ALA A 267 4.77 8.05 -22.44
C ALA A 267 5.69 8.31 -23.64
N LEU A 268 5.63 9.50 -24.24
CA LEU A 268 6.69 9.99 -25.12
C LEU A 268 8.00 10.13 -24.31
N HIS A 269 8.81 9.07 -24.38
CA HIS A 269 10.17 8.96 -23.84
C HIS A 269 11.13 9.91 -24.57
N ASP A 270 12.40 9.93 -24.15
CA ASP A 270 13.43 10.81 -24.71
C ASP A 270 13.59 10.62 -26.22
N ASP A 271 13.40 9.41 -26.73
CA ASP A 271 13.44 9.07 -28.16
C ASP A 271 12.37 9.80 -28.99
N TYR A 272 11.29 10.26 -28.37
CA TYR A 272 10.20 11.01 -29.01
C TYR A 272 10.07 12.45 -28.49
N HIS A 273 11.15 13.00 -27.90
CA HIS A 273 11.12 14.35 -27.33
C HIS A 273 10.76 15.44 -28.35
N PHE A 274 11.14 15.24 -29.63
CA PHE A 274 10.82 16.15 -30.72
C PHE A 274 9.32 16.23 -31.02
N LEU A 275 8.52 15.20 -30.70
CA LEU A 275 7.05 15.24 -30.80
C LEU A 275 6.42 15.87 -29.56
N LYS A 276 7.07 15.73 -28.40
CA LYS A 276 6.58 16.22 -27.11
C LYS A 276 6.60 17.74 -27.02
N LEU A 277 7.63 18.38 -27.55
CA LEU A 277 7.80 19.84 -27.48
C LEU A 277 6.72 20.60 -28.28
N PRO A 278 6.46 20.29 -29.57
CA PRO A 278 5.38 20.92 -30.33
C PRO A 278 4.02 20.77 -29.65
N LEU A 279 3.68 19.57 -29.17
CA LEU A 279 2.42 19.33 -28.46
C LEU A 279 2.23 20.22 -27.23
N LYS A 280 3.28 20.39 -26.41
CA LYS A 280 3.22 21.26 -25.23
C LYS A 280 3.19 22.75 -25.61
N ARG A 281 3.91 23.13 -26.67
CA ARG A 281 3.92 24.51 -27.18
C ARG A 281 2.54 24.89 -27.70
N GLU A 282 1.93 24.04 -28.52
CA GLU A 282 0.62 24.28 -29.10
C GLU A 282 -0.45 24.38 -28.01
N LEU A 283 -0.40 23.50 -27.00
CA LEU A 283 -1.28 23.61 -25.83
C LEU A 283 -1.17 24.95 -25.09
N ARG A 284 0.04 25.52 -24.98
CA ARG A 284 0.24 26.83 -24.36
C ARG A 284 -0.34 27.96 -25.21
N ILE A 285 -0.18 27.87 -26.53
CA ILE A 285 -0.75 28.85 -27.46
C ILE A 285 -2.27 28.83 -27.38
N GLN A 286 -2.89 27.64 -27.46
CA GLN A 286 -4.34 27.45 -27.39
C GLN A 286 -4.94 27.77 -26.02
N ALA A 287 -4.14 27.86 -24.95
CA ALA A 287 -4.59 28.27 -23.63
C ALA A 287 -4.53 29.80 -23.41
N LEU A 288 -3.82 30.52 -24.28
CA LEU A 288 -3.70 31.99 -24.25
C LEU A 288 -4.64 32.69 -25.24
N ALA A 289 -5.16 31.95 -26.23
CA ALA A 289 -6.17 32.40 -27.19
C ALA A 289 -7.58 32.24 -26.62
#